data_AF-A0A660M6U3-F1
#
_entry.id   AF-A0A660M6U3-F1
#
_cell.length_a   1.000
_cell.length_b   1.000
_cell.length_c   1.000
_cell.angle_alpha   90.00
_cell.angle_beta   90.00
_cell.angle_gamma   90.00
#
_symmetry.space_group_name_H-M   'P 1'
#
loop_
_entity.id
_entity.type
_entity.pdbx_description
1 polymer ?
#
loop_
_entity_poly.entity_id
_entity_poly.type
_entity_poly.pdbx_seq_one_letter_code
_entity_poly.pdbx_strand_id
1 'polypeptide(L)'
;MKQALALEIMLSGENVFLTGAAGSGKTFTLNQFIKLAKNSGKKVSVTATTGLAATHLGGNTIHAWSGIGIYDYLSKKFFEK
;
A
#
# COMPACT_ATOMS: atom_id res chain seq x y z
N MET A 1 -10.45 -11.59 -15.90
CA MET A 1 -9.18 -12.26 -16.22
C MET A 1 -7.94 -11.53 -15.70
N LYS A 2 -7.71 -10.23 -15.97
CA LYS A 2 -6.43 -9.56 -15.59
C LYS A 2 -6.16 -9.43 -14.09
N GLN A 3 -7.19 -9.36 -13.24
CA GLN A 3 -7.01 -9.17 -11.79
C GLN A 3 -6.42 -10.39 -11.08
N ALA A 4 -6.75 -11.60 -11.52
CA ALA A 4 -6.19 -12.83 -10.96
C ALA A 4 -4.69 -12.93 -11.23
N LEU A 5 -4.28 -12.65 -12.47
CA LEU A 5 -2.87 -12.58 -12.86
C LEU A 5 -2.12 -11.48 -12.08
N ALA A 6 -2.72 -10.29 -11.95
CA ALA A 6 -2.11 -9.21 -11.16
C ALA A 6 -1.92 -9.63 -9.69
N LEU A 7 -2.91 -10.30 -9.11
CA LEU A 7 -2.84 -10.82 -7.74
C LEU A 7 -1.74 -11.88 -7.58
N GLU A 8 -1.60 -12.79 -8.55
CA GLU A 8 -0.55 -13.81 -8.58
C GLU A 8 0.85 -13.16 -8.63
N ILE A 9 1.05 -12.19 -9.54
CA ILE A 9 2.31 -11.44 -9.62
C ILE A 9 2.60 -10.73 -8.30
N MET A 10 1.62 -10.08 -7.67
CA MET A 10 1.83 -9.43 -6.36
C MET A 10 2.18 -10.45 -5.26
N LEU A 11 1.58 -11.63 -5.28
CA LEU A 11 1.83 -12.67 -4.26
C LEU A 11 3.20 -13.35 -4.42
N SER A 12 3.80 -13.30 -5.62
CA SER A 12 5.15 -13.82 -5.89
C SER A 12 6.26 -13.10 -5.12
N GLY A 13 6.00 -11.90 -4.60
CA GLY A 13 6.96 -11.11 -3.81
C GLY A 13 7.73 -10.05 -4.61
N GLU A 14 7.44 -9.92 -5.91
CA GLU A 14 8.04 -8.90 -6.78
C GLU A 14 7.53 -7.48 -6.49
N ASN A 15 8.30 -6.48 -6.94
CA ASN A 15 7.87 -5.08 -6.91
C ASN A 15 6.87 -4.81 -8.05
N VAL A 16 5.64 -4.43 -7.69
CA VAL A 16 4.54 -4.29 -8.66
C VAL A 16 3.97 -2.87 -8.66
N PHE A 17 3.85 -2.29 -9.86
CA PHE A 17 3.03 -1.10 -10.09
C PHE A 17 1.67 -1.48 -10.72
N LEU A 18 0.61 -1.46 -9.92
CA LEU A 18 -0.75 -1.77 -10.36
C LEU A 18 -1.46 -0.51 -10.87
N THR A 19 -1.67 -0.42 -12.19
CA THR A 19 -2.35 0.72 -12.83
C THR A 19 -3.58 0.31 -13.65
N GLY A 20 -4.35 1.29 -14.13
CA GLY A 20 -5.57 1.12 -14.91
C GLY A 20 -6.52 2.31 -14.76
N ALA A 21 -7.50 2.42 -15.65
CA ALA A 21 -8.50 3.49 -15.63
C ALA A 21 -9.33 3.53 -14.34
N ALA A 22 -10.04 4.63 -14.09
CA ALA A 22 -11.03 4.69 -13.01
C ALA A 22 -12.06 3.55 -13.16
N GLY A 23 -12.49 2.95 -12.05
CA GLY A 23 -13.43 1.82 -12.07
C GLY A 23 -12.84 0.47 -12.51
N SER A 24 -11.54 0.37 -12.84
CA SER A 24 -10.93 -0.89 -13.32
C SER A 24 -10.68 -1.97 -12.24
N GLY A 25 -11.17 -1.78 -11.02
CA GLY A 25 -11.04 -2.76 -9.94
C GLY A 25 -9.67 -2.80 -9.22
N LYS A 26 -8.84 -1.74 -9.31
CA LYS A 26 -7.53 -1.67 -8.63
C LYS A 26 -7.64 -1.85 -7.11
N THR A 27 -8.50 -1.09 -6.46
CA THR A 27 -8.74 -1.17 -5.02
C THR A 27 -9.23 -2.55 -4.59
N PHE A 28 -10.08 -3.19 -5.42
CA PHE A 28 -10.54 -4.56 -5.19
C PHE A 28 -9.37 -5.54 -5.19
N THR A 29 -8.53 -5.52 -6.22
CA THR A 29 -7.35 -6.40 -6.33
C THR A 29 -6.36 -6.17 -5.19
N LEU A 30 -6.09 -4.90 -4.84
CA LEU A 30 -5.22 -4.54 -3.73
C LEU A 30 -5.75 -5.08 -2.39
N ASN A 31 -7.05 -4.99 -2.13
CA ASN A 31 -7.66 -5.53 -0.91
C ASN A 31 -7.57 -7.06 -0.83
N GLN A 32 -7.71 -7.77 -1.96
CA GLN A 32 -7.49 -9.22 -1.99
C GLN A 32 -6.04 -9.57 -1.66
N PHE A 33 -5.08 -8.85 -2.23
CA PHE A 33 -3.66 -9.02 -1.90
C PHE A 33 -3.40 -8.80 -0.41
N ILE A 34 -3.86 -7.68 0.17
CA ILE A 34 -3.67 -7.35 1.59
C ILE A 34 -4.24 -8.47 2.48
N LYS A 35 -5.44 -8.95 2.18
CA LYS A 35 -6.09 -10.03 2.94
C LYS A 35 -5.26 -11.32 2.87
N LEU A 36 -4.88 -11.76 1.68
CA LEU A 36 -4.12 -13.00 1.49
C LEU A 36 -2.72 -12.92 2.11
N ALA A 37 -2.02 -11.80 1.93
CA ALA A 37 -0.71 -11.57 2.50
C ALA A 37 -0.75 -11.60 4.04
N LYS A 38 -1.72 -10.90 4.67
CA LYS A 38 -1.91 -10.95 6.13
C LYS A 38 -2.25 -12.37 6.62
N ASN A 39 -3.13 -13.08 5.92
CA ASN A 39 -3.47 -14.47 6.26
C ASN A 39 -2.29 -15.43 6.14
N SER A 40 -1.33 -15.14 5.25
CA SER A 40 -0.07 -15.89 5.15
C SER A 40 0.97 -15.52 6.23
N GLY A 41 0.60 -14.71 7.22
CA GLY A 41 1.49 -14.28 8.31
C GLY A 41 2.42 -13.12 7.96
N LYS A 42 2.31 -12.52 6.77
CA LYS A 42 3.14 -11.36 6.39
C LYS A 42 2.71 -10.12 7.17
N LYS A 43 3.69 -9.34 7.62
CA LYS A 43 3.46 -8.00 8.15
C LYS A 43 3.24 -7.04 6.97
N VAL A 44 2.00 -6.60 6.79
CA VAL A 44 1.61 -5.72 5.66
C VAL A 44 1.33 -4.33 6.18
N SER A 45 2.16 -3.37 5.77
CA SER A 45 1.89 -1.94 5.94
C SER A 45 1.05 -1.44 4.78
N VAL A 46 -0.12 -0.88 5.09
CA VAL A 46 -1.05 -0.35 4.08
C VAL A 46 -1.04 1.17 4.16
N THR A 47 -0.65 1.81 3.06
CA THR A 47 -0.52 3.26 3.00
C THR A 47 -1.24 3.86 1.78
N ALA A 48 -1.60 5.13 1.88
CA ALA A 48 -2.06 5.94 0.74
C ALA A 48 -1.53 7.39 0.86
N THR A 49 -1.75 8.19 -0.18
CA THR A 49 -1.29 9.60 -0.22
C THR A 49 -2.19 10.54 0.59
N THR A 50 -3.50 10.25 0.66
CA THR A 50 -4.48 11.07 1.39
C THR A 50 -5.19 10.27 2.48
N GLY A 51 -5.68 10.98 3.51
CA GLY A 51 -6.39 10.36 4.63
C GLY A 51 -7.62 9.57 4.18
N LEU A 52 -8.44 10.13 3.30
CA LEU A 52 -9.65 9.46 2.81
C LEU A 52 -9.33 8.16 2.06
N ALA A 53 -8.30 8.17 1.21
CA ALA A 53 -7.88 6.96 0.51
C ALA A 53 -7.30 5.91 1.47
N ALA A 54 -6.53 6.35 2.47
CA ALA A 54 -5.97 5.45 3.48
C ALA A 54 -7.06 4.75 4.30
N THR A 55 -8.07 5.50 4.75
CA THR A 55 -9.20 4.96 5.50
C THR A 55 -9.98 3.90 4.71
N HIS A 56 -10.19 4.12 3.40
CA HIS A 56 -10.83 3.12 2.54
C HIS A 56 -10.03 1.82 2.39
N LEU A 57 -8.73 1.84 2.64
CA LEU A 57 -7.86 0.65 2.62
C LEU A 57 -7.62 0.07 4.03
N GLY A 58 -8.19 0.67 5.08
CA GLY A 58 -7.91 0.32 6.47
C GLY A 58 -6.44 0.55 6.86
N GLY A 59 -5.82 1.59 6.31
CA GLY A 59 -4.42 1.95 6.50
C GLY A 59 -4.22 3.38 6.99
N ASN A 60 -2.99 3.86 6.89
CA ASN A 60 -2.59 5.24 7.24
C ASN A 60 -2.11 6.00 6.01
N THR A 61 -1.94 7.32 6.10
CA THR A 61 -1.16 8.01 5.07
C THR A 61 0.30 7.55 5.13
N ILE A 62 1.02 7.60 4.00
CA ILE A 62 2.45 7.28 3.99
C ILE A 62 3.25 8.15 4.97
N HIS A 63 2.83 9.41 5.14
CA HIS A 63 3.40 10.36 6.08
C HIS A 63 3.22 9.93 7.54
N ALA A 64 1.98 9.58 7.94
CA ALA A 64 1.69 9.15 9.30
C ALA A 64 2.33 7.79 9.63
N TRP A 65 2.30 6.85 8.67
CA TRP A 65 2.89 5.52 8.86
C TRP A 65 4.42 5.57 9.02
N SER A 66 5.12 6.41 8.26
CA SER A 66 6.58 6.51 8.30
C SER A 66 7.10 7.38 9.45
N GLY A 67 6.23 8.14 10.12
CA GLY A 67 6.63 9.07 11.18
C GLY A 67 7.34 10.33 10.68
N ILE A 68 7.35 10.58 9.36
CA ILE A 68 7.98 11.77 8.78
C ILE A 68 7.15 13.04 8.95
N GLY A 69 5.91 12.96 9.43
CA GLY A 69 5.06 14.13 9.61
C GLY A 69 4.76 14.86 8.29
N ILE A 70 4.71 16.18 8.32
CA ILE A 70 4.38 17.05 7.16
C ILE A 70 5.63 17.66 6.51
N TYR A 71 6.81 17.12 6.77
CA TYR A 71 8.07 17.70 6.31
C TYR A 71 8.32 17.43 4.83
N ASP A 72 8.71 18.46 4.09
CA ASP A 72 9.13 18.34 2.69
C ASP A 72 10.52 17.69 2.53
N TYR A 73 11.34 17.75 3.59
CA TYR A 73 12.71 17.22 3.60
C TYR A 73 13.00 16.51 4.93
N LEU A 74 13.72 15.39 4.86
CA LEU A 74 14.18 14.67 6.05
C LEU A 74 15.49 15.28 6.56
N SER A 75 15.44 15.89 7.75
CA SER A 75 16.64 16.39 8.42
C SER A 75 17.54 15.24 8.91
N LYS A 76 18.84 15.49 9.12
CA LYS A 76 19.77 14.49 9.68
C LYS A 76 19.26 13.87 10.99
N LYS A 77 18.62 14.67 11.84
CA LYS A 77 18.01 14.24 13.11
C LYS A 77 16.96 13.15 12.95
N PHE A 78 16.32 13.02 11.78
CA PHE A 78 15.36 11.94 11.52
C PHE A 78 16.03 10.56 11.55
N PHE A 79 17.28 10.47 11.10
CA PHE A 79 18.05 9.23 11.00
C PHE A 79 18.85 8.90 12.26
N GLU A 80 18.85 9.79 13.25
CA GLU A 80 19.55 9.63 14.53
C GLU A 80 18.71 8.87 15.58
N LYS A 81 17.49 8.44 15.21
CA LYS A 81 16.57 7.63 16.02
C LYS A 81 16.72 6.15 15.71
#